data_AF-A0A1B0DCC4-F1
#
_entry.id   AF-A0A1B0DCC4-F1
#
_cell.length_a   1.000
_cell.length_b   1.000
_cell.length_c   1.000
_cell.angle_alpha   90.00
_cell.angle_beta   90.00
_cell.angle_gamma   90.00
#
_symmetry.space_group_name_H-M   'P 1'
#
loop_
_entity.id
_entity.type
_entity.pdbx_description
1 polymer ?
#
loop_
_entity_poly.entity_id
_entity_poly.type
_entity_poly.pdbx_seq_one_letter_code
_entity_poly.pdbx_strand_id
1 'polypeptide(L)' 'MNYEKLSRALRYYYDGDMISKVHGRRFVYKFVCDLKQLIGYDAKDLARLVMECDMEAESRDKSSEWDFSATI' A
#
# COMPACT_ATOMS: atom_id res chain seq x y z
N MET A 1 -19.01 -0.68 -2.40
CA MET A 1 -18.37 -1.13 -1.14
C MET A 1 -17.99 0.12 -0.35
N ASN A 2 -18.32 0.24 0.94
CA ASN A 2 -18.00 1.45 1.75
C ASN A 2 -17.09 1.10 2.94
N TYR A 3 -16.50 2.13 3.58
CA TYR A 3 -15.59 1.93 4.71
C TYR A 3 -16.28 1.23 5.89
N GLU A 4 -17.54 1.55 6.18
CA GLU A 4 -18.29 0.92 7.28
C GLU A 4 -18.37 -0.61 7.12
N LYS A 5 -18.72 -1.08 5.92
CA LYS A 5 -18.78 -2.51 5.59
C LYS A 5 -17.38 -3.14 5.57
N LEU A 6 -16.39 -2.46 5.00
CA LEU A 6 -15.01 -2.93 4.97
C LEU A 6 -14.44 -3.07 6.38
N SER A 7 -14.67 -2.08 7.25
CA SER A 7 -14.21 -2.11 8.64
C SER A 7 -14.83 -3.26 9.42
N ARG A 8 -16.08 -3.62 9.13
CA ARG A 8 -16.74 -4.79 9.72
C ARG A 8 -16.10 -6.10 9.26
N ALA A 9 -15.69 -6.18 7.99
CA ALA A 9 -14.96 -7.32 7.45
C ALA A 9 -13.56 -7.44 8.08
N LEU A 10 -12.84 -6.33 8.22
CA LEU A 10 -11.52 -6.31 8.87
C LEU A 10 -11.56 -6.80 10.32
N ARG A 11 -12.65 -6.52 11.06
CA ARG A 11 -12.83 -7.00 12.43
C ARG A 11 -12.83 -8.53 12.54
N TYR A 12 -13.22 -9.27 11.49
CA TYR A 12 -13.18 -10.72 11.51
C TYR A 12 -11.75 -11.28 11.43
N TYR A 13 -10.77 -10.47 11.04
CA TYR A 13 -9.37 -10.89 11.00
C TYR A 13 -8.61 -10.68 12.30
N TYR A 14 -9.18 -9.95 13.27
CA TYR A 14 -8.45 -9.60 14.50
C TYR A 14 -8.11 -10.81 15.37
N ASP A 15 -8.97 -11.83 15.37
CA ASP A 15 -8.76 -13.08 16.11
C ASP A 15 -7.90 -14.08 15.31
N GLY A 16 -7.54 -13.75 14.07
CA GLY A 16 -6.71 -14.57 13.19
C GLY A 16 -5.30 -14.00 12.99
N ASP A 17 -4.47 -14.76 12.29
CA ASP A 17 -3.06 -14.41 12.10
C ASP A 17 -2.80 -13.46 10.91
N MET A 18 -3.85 -12.93 10.28
CA MET A 18 -3.69 -12.14 9.06
C MET A 18 -3.53 -10.64 9.34
N ILE A 19 -4.47 -10.03 10.07
CA ILE A 19 -4.52 -8.58 10.27
C ILE A 19 -5.00 -8.24 11.69
N SER A 20 -4.30 -7.35 12.38
CA SER A 20 -4.71 -6.80 13.67
C SER A 20 -4.96 -5.29 13.64
N LYS A 21 -5.76 -4.80 14.58
CA LYS A 21 -6.01 -3.36 14.76
C LYS A 21 -4.87 -2.71 15.52
N VAL A 22 -4.36 -1.60 15.00
CA VAL A 22 -3.46 -0.71 15.77
C VAL A 22 -4.31 0.21 16.65
N HIS A 23 -4.27 -0.01 17.96
CA HIS A 23 -4.96 0.84 18.93
C HIS A 23 -4.31 2.24 19.00
N GLY A 24 -5.09 3.27 19.30
CA GLY A 24 -4.62 4.66 19.36
C GLY A 24 -4.40 5.35 18.01
N ARG A 25 -4.49 4.63 16.88
CA ARG A 25 -4.41 5.21 15.52
C ARG A 25 -5.66 4.92 14.71
N ARG A 26 -6.35 5.97 14.24
CA ARG A 26 -7.56 5.83 13.43
C ARG A 26 -7.18 5.33 12.03
N PHE A 27 -7.96 4.39 11.50
CA PHE A 27 -7.77 3.79 10.17
C PHE A 27 -6.47 3.01 9.94
N VAL A 28 -5.69 2.73 10.98
CA VAL A 28 -4.45 1.96 10.88
C VAL A 28 -4.65 0.51 11.30
N TYR A 29 -4.14 -0.41 10.48
CA TYR A 29 -4.15 -1.85 10.68
C TYR A 29 -2.75 -2.40 10.38
N LYS A 30 -2.44 -3.58 10.92
CA LYS A 30 -1.13 -4.22 10.75
C LYS A 30 -1.31 -5.65 10.26
N PHE A 31 -0.55 -6.03 9.23
CA PHE A 31 -0.40 -7.44 8.86
C PHE A 31 0.43 -8.16 9.93
N VAL A 32 -0.14 -9.22 10.50
CA VAL A 32 0.51 -10.05 11.53
C VAL A 32 1.10 -11.32 10.92
N CYS A 33 0.67 -11.68 9.72
CA CYS A 33 1.17 -12.85 9.00
C CYS A 33 2.63 -12.66 8.56
N ASP A 34 3.31 -13.79 8.36
CA ASP A 34 4.64 -13.81 7.76
C ASP A 34 4.53 -13.53 6.25
N LEU A 35 4.72 -12.27 5.88
CA LEU A 35 4.72 -11.83 4.48
C LEU A 35 5.87 -12.45 3.68
N LYS A 36 7.01 -12.70 4.30
CA LYS A 36 8.16 -13.29 3.61
C LYS A 36 7.88 -14.71 3.19
N GLN A 37 7.26 -15.48 4.07
CA GLN A 37 6.83 -16.83 3.74
C GLN A 37 5.69 -16.85 2.71
N LEU A 38 4.76 -15.88 2.79
CA LEU A 38 3.56 -15.88 1.95
C LEU A 38 3.81 -15.38 0.52
N ILE A 39 4.63 -14.34 0.36
CA ILE A 39 4.85 -13.65 -0.93
C ILE A 39 6.33 -13.40 -1.25
N GLY A 40 7.27 -13.87 -0.42
CA GLY A 40 8.72 -13.76 -0.66
C GLY A 40 9.36 -12.46 -0.18
N TYR A 41 8.57 -11.50 0.32
CA TYR A 41 9.05 -10.18 0.72
C TYR A 41 8.59 -9.79 2.13
N ASP A 42 9.45 -9.11 2.86
CA ASP A 42 9.09 -8.48 4.12
C ASP A 42 8.33 -7.16 3.88
N ALA A 43 7.56 -6.70 4.88
CA ALA A 43 6.82 -5.42 4.80
C ALA A 43 7.71 -4.21 4.42
N LYS A 44 8.97 -4.24 4.86
CA LYS A 44 9.96 -3.18 4.55
C LYS A 44 10.39 -3.22 3.09
N ASP A 45 10.58 -4.40 2.54
CA ASP A 45 11.01 -4.55 1.16
C ASP A 45 9.89 -4.13 0.21
N LEU A 46 8.65 -4.52 0.52
CA LEU A 46 7.47 -4.05 -0.22
C LEU A 46 7.33 -2.53 -0.17
N ALA A 47 7.51 -1.92 1.01
CA ALA A 47 7.44 -0.47 1.14
C ALA A 47 8.49 0.23 0.26
N ARG A 48 9.71 -0.30 0.20
CA ARG A 48 10.78 0.22 -0.67
C ARG A 48 10.41 0.10 -2.15
N LEU A 49 9.96 -1.08 -2.58
CA LEU A 49 9.61 -1.35 -3.98
C LEU A 49 8.44 -0.48 -4.46
N VAL A 50 7.44 -0.23 -3.60
CA VAL A 50 6.32 0.67 -3.93
C VAL A 50 6.82 2.10 -4.07
N MET A 51 7.67 2.58 -3.17
CA MET A 51 8.24 3.93 -3.26
C MET A 51 9.08 4.12 -4.53
N GLU A 52 9.89 3.13 -4.91
CA GLU A 52 10.67 3.16 -6.15
C GLU A 52 9.75 3.25 -7.38
N CYS A 53 8.69 2.44 -7.43
CA CYS A 53 7.71 2.45 -8.52
C CYS A 53 6.95 3.79 -8.63
N ASP A 54 6.57 4.38 -7.50
CA ASP A 54 5.89 5.69 -7.46
C ASP A 54 6.81 6.80 -8.01
N MET A 55 8.10 6.78 -7.66
CA MET A 55 9.08 7.74 -8.19
C MET A 55 9.31 7.60 -9.69
N GLU A 56 9.37 6.36 -10.19
CA GLU A 56 9.48 6.08 -11.63
C GLU A 56 8.22 6.56 -12.38
N ALA A 57 7.03 6.35 -11.82
CA ALA A 57 5.77 6.82 -12.41
C ALA A 57 5.74 8.36 -12.54
N GLU A 58 6.12 9.08 -11.49
CA GLU A 58 6.21 10.55 -11.52
C GLU A 58 7.21 11.06 -12.57
N SER A 59 8.34 10.36 -12.75
CA SER A 59 9.33 10.72 -13.77
C SER A 59 8.79 10.56 -15.20
N ARG A 60 7.97 9.52 -15.45
CA ARG A 60 7.35 9.26 -16.76
C ARG A 60 6.27 10.29 -17.09
N ASP A 61 5.47 10.70 -16.11
CA ASP A 61 4.48 11.76 -16.28
C ASP A 61 5.15 13.10 -16.61
N LYS A 62 6.27 13.45 -15.94
CA LYS A 62 7.02 14.65 -16.31
C LYS A 62 7.66 14.56 -17.69
N SER A 63 8.15 13.40 -18.13
CA SER A 63 8.65 13.26 -19.50
C SER A 63 7.58 13.55 -20.56
N SER A 64 6.30 13.27 -20.27
CA SER A 64 5.19 13.60 -21.17
C SER A 64 4.77 15.08 -21.17
N GLU A 65 5.07 15.83 -20.11
CA GLU A 65 4.74 17.26 -20.00
C GLU A 65 5.73 18.13 -20.81
N TRP A 66 7.00 17.72 -20.91
CA TRP A 66 8.01 18.45 -21.68
C TRP A 66 7.87 18.29 -23.21
N ASP A 67 7.18 17.26 -23.69
CA ASP A 67 6.92 17.06 -25.13
C ASP A 67 5.90 18.07 -25.70
N PHE A 68 4.99 18.62 -24.88
CA PHE A 68 4.04 19.65 -25.32
C PHE A 68 4.66 21.04 -25.46
N SER A 69 5.74 21.32 -24.74
CA SER A 69 6.46 22.61 -24.81
C SER A 69 7.32 22.76 -26.08
N ALA A 70 7.63 21.67 -26.78
CA ALA A 70 8.53 21.66 -27.94
C ALA A 70 7.82 21.84 -29.30
N THR A 71 6.49 22.07 -29.30
CA THR A 71 5.67 22.20 -30.52
C THR A 71 5.15 23.63 -30.79
N ILE A 72 5.77 24.67 -30.23
CA ILE A 72 5.52 26.08 -30.64
C ILE A 72 6.82 26.72 -31.11
#